data_AF-A0A2I0EYJ5-F1
#
_entry.id   AF-A0A2I0EYJ5-F1
#
_cell.length_a   1.000
_cell.length_b   1.000
_cell.length_c   1.000
_cell.angle_alpha   90.00
_cell.angle_beta   90.00
_cell.angle_gamma   90.00
#
_symmetry.space_group_name_H-M   'P 1'
#
loop_
_entity.id
_entity.type
_entity.pdbx_description
1 polymer ?
#
loop_
_entity_poly.entity_id
_entity_poly.type
_entity_poly.pdbx_seq_one_letter_code
_entity_poly.pdbx_strand_id
1 'polypeptide(L)' 'MKKKFYIYNILLTNGDMLEGIRIEGALEDHFIGIAVSLLPVEDAAGKTIVLNLFHIVRAELERIEEA' A
#
# COMPACT_ATOMS: atom_id res chain seq x y z
N MET A 1 7.26 -1.86 -19.80
CA MET A 1 6.72 -2.97 -18.98
C MET A 1 5.31 -2.57 -18.57
N LYS A 2 4.35 -3.49 -18.60
CA LYS A 2 3.00 -3.26 -18.07
C LYS A 2 3.09 -2.90 -16.59
N LYS A 3 2.28 -1.95 -16.12
CA LYS A 3 2.26 -1.56 -14.71
C LYS A 3 1.56 -2.66 -13.92
N LYS A 4 2.17 -3.10 -12.82
CA LYS A 4 1.59 -4.09 -11.91
C LYS A 4 1.13 -3.39 -10.65
N PHE A 5 -0.12 -3.59 -10.29
CA PHE A 5 -0.71 -3.04 -9.08
C PHE A 5 -1.02 -4.15 -8.10
N TYR A 6 -0.60 -3.96 -6.85
CA TYR A 6 -0.81 -4.88 -5.75
C TYR A 6 -1.86 -4.26 -4.84
N ILE A 7 -2.92 -5.02 -4.57
CA ILE A 7 -4.03 -4.58 -3.75
C ILE A 7 -3.92 -5.25 -2.39
N TYR A 8 -3.86 -4.44 -1.33
CA TYR A 8 -3.64 -4.88 0.04
C TYR A 8 -4.77 -4.46 0.97
N ASN A 9 -5.03 -5.32 1.96
CA ASN A 9 -5.69 -4.92 3.20
C ASN A 9 -4.62 -4.62 4.26
N ILE A 10 -4.63 -3.41 4.81
CA ILE A 10 -3.57 -2.88 5.67
C ILE A 10 -4.13 -2.60 7.06
N LEU A 11 -3.61 -3.31 8.06
CA LEU A 11 -3.86 -3.06 9.47
C LEU A 11 -2.87 -2.02 10.00
N LEU A 12 -3.40 -0.96 10.61
CA LEU A 12 -2.61 0.10 11.21
C LEU A 12 -2.40 -0.09 12.72
N THR A 13 -1.43 0.63 13.28
CA THR A 13 -1.10 0.62 14.72
C THR A 13 -2.22 1.11 15.63
N ASN A 14 -3.15 1.89 15.11
CA ASN A 14 -4.34 2.35 15.83
C ASN A 14 -5.51 1.34 15.80
N GLY A 15 -5.35 0.22 15.10
CA GLY A 15 -6.39 -0.82 14.95
C GLY A 15 -7.27 -0.63 13.71
N ASP A 16 -7.11 0.44 12.94
CA ASP A 16 -7.87 0.65 11.71
C ASP A 16 -7.43 -0.33 10.62
N MET A 17 -8.42 -0.86 9.88
CA MET A 17 -8.19 -1.67 8.69
C MET A 17 -8.50 -0.83 7.45
N LEU A 18 -7.50 -0.63 6.61
CA LEU A 18 -7.65 -0.02 5.30
C LEU A 18 -7.79 -1.12 4.25
N GLU A 19 -8.93 -1.20 3.59
CA GLU A 19 -9.21 -2.26 2.61
C GLU A 19 -9.01 -1.78 1.17
N GLY A 20 -8.58 -2.69 0.30
CA GLY A 20 -8.49 -2.43 -1.13
C GLY A 20 -7.46 -1.35 -1.52
N ILE A 21 -6.38 -1.22 -0.75
CA ILE A 21 -5.34 -0.22 -0.99
C ILE A 21 -4.47 -0.65 -2.17
N ARG A 22 -4.42 0.19 -3.19
CA ARG A 22 -3.79 -0.07 -4.47
C ARG A 22 -2.42 0.61 -4.57
N ILE A 23 -1.40 -0.20 -4.79
CA ILE A 23 0.02 0.22 -4.81
C ILE A 23 0.66 -0.23 -6.12
N GLU A 24 1.44 0.65 -6.77
CA GLU A 24 2.25 0.27 -7.93
C GLU A 24 3.51 -0.49 -7.44
N GLY A 25 3.65 -1.76 -7.82
CA GLY A 25 4.72 -2.65 -7.31
C GLY A 25 4.40 -3.28 -5.95
N ALA A 26 5.25 -4.22 -5.52
CA ALA A 26 5.09 -4.89 -4.23
C ALA A 26 5.40 -3.91 -3.09
N LEU A 27 4.70 -3.99 -1.97
CA LEU A 27 4.89 -3.08 -0.83
C LEU A 27 6.35 -3.10 -0.32
N GLU A 28 6.99 -4.28 -0.37
CA GLU A 28 8.38 -4.52 -0.01
C GLU A 28 9.37 -3.67 -0.81
N ASP A 29 9.07 -3.39 -2.08
CA ASP A 29 9.91 -2.59 -2.97
C ASP A 29 9.96 -1.11 -2.55
N HIS A 30 9.03 -0.68 -1.69
CA HIS A 30 8.94 0.69 -1.20
C HIS A 30 9.67 0.93 0.14
N PHE A 31 10.22 -0.10 0.79
CA PHE A 31 10.97 0.03 2.05
C PHE A 31 12.48 0.35 1.84
N ILE A 32 12.84 0.97 0.72
CA ILE A 32 14.23 1.31 0.40
C ILE A 32 14.81 2.26 1.46
N GLY A 33 15.94 1.88 2.05
CA GLY A 33 16.49 2.35 3.33
C GLY A 33 16.89 3.83 3.49
N ILE A 34 16.33 4.75 2.71
CA ILE A 34 16.54 6.20 2.86
C ILE A 34 15.20 6.94 2.71
N ALA A 35 14.64 7.32 3.85
CA ALA A 35 13.80 8.51 4.07
C ALA A 35 12.43 8.65 3.36
N VAL A 36 11.81 7.60 2.83
CA VAL A 36 10.40 7.68 2.41
C VAL A 36 9.55 6.80 3.32
N SER A 37 9.21 7.32 4.49
CA SER A 37 8.21 6.70 5.37
C SER A 37 6.78 6.97 4.91
N LEU A 38 6.59 7.89 3.97
CA LEU A 38 5.29 8.33 3.48
C LEU A 38 5.11 7.87 2.03
N LEU A 39 4.19 6.93 1.82
CA LEU A 39 3.89 6.36 0.52
C LEU A 39 2.50 6.85 0.05
N PRO A 40 2.41 7.67 -1.02
CA PRO A 40 1.12 7.98 -1.63
C PRO A 40 0.56 6.73 -2.33
N VAL A 41 -0.67 6.36 -2.00
CA VAL A 41 -1.38 5.18 -2.54
C VAL A 41 -2.82 5.54 -2.86
N GLU A 42 -3.50 4.70 -3.63
CA GLU A 42 -4.92 4.86 -3.95
C GLU A 42 -5.77 3.94 -3.05
N ASP A 43 -6.88 4.45 -2.52
CA ASP A 43 -7.89 3.62 -1.88
C ASP A 43 -8.85 2.98 -2.91
N ALA A 44 -9.79 2.17 -2.43
CA ALA A 44 -10.80 1.52 -3.28
C ALA A 44 -11.71 2.49 -4.03
N ALA A 45 -11.81 3.76 -3.60
CA ALA A 45 -12.56 4.81 -4.28
C ALA A 45 -11.71 5.60 -5.28
N GLY A 46 -10.43 5.23 -5.48
CA GLY A 46 -9.48 5.94 -6.32
C GLY A 46 -8.97 7.24 -5.73
N LYS A 47 -9.19 7.48 -4.43
CA LYS A 47 -8.68 8.66 -3.74
C LYS A 47 -7.24 8.40 -3.29
N THR A 48 -6.37 9.37 -3.54
CA THR A 48 -5.00 9.32 -3.02
C THR A 48 -4.98 9.57 -1.52
N ILE A 49 -4.38 8.65 -0.78
CA ILE A 49 -4.05 8.79 0.64
C ILE A 49 -2.55 8.64 0.84
N VAL A 50 -2.01 9.13 1.95
CA VAL A 50 -0.60 9.00 2.29
C VAL A 50 -0.45 8.02 3.43
N LEU A 51 0.14 6.85 3.15
CA LEU A 51 0.46 5.85 4.15
C LEU A 51 1.77 6.16 4.86
N ASN A 52 1.76 6.13 6.19
CA ASN A 52 2.99 6.05 6.95
C ASN A 52 3.38 4.58 7.14
N LEU A 53 4.47 4.17 6.50
CA LEU A 53 4.97 2.79 6.53
C LEU A 53 5.30 2.29 7.96
N PHE A 54 5.68 3.19 8.88
CA PHE A 54 5.94 2.84 10.28
C PHE A 54 4.66 2.55 11.10
N HIS A 55 3.49 2.91 10.58
CA HIS A 55 2.21 2.64 11.23
C HIS A 55 1.54 1.38 10.66
N ILE A 56 2.17 0.69 9.71
CA ILE A 56 1.66 -0.59 9.19
C ILE A 56 2.05 -1.71 10.16
N VAL A 57 1.05 -2.40 10.70
CA VAL A 57 1.23 -3.61 11.52
C VAL A 57 1.24 -4.85 10.65
N ARG A 58 0.35 -4.90 9.65
CA ARG A 58 0.21 -6.03 8.73
C ARG A 58 -0.32 -5.53 7.38
N ALA A 59 0.18 -6.11 6.30
CA ALA A 59 -0.37 -5.94 4.96
C ALA A 59 -0.67 -7.32 4.38
N GLU A 60 -1.93 -7.57 4.02
CA GLU A 60 -2.39 -8.82 3.42
C GLU A 60 -2.65 -8.57 1.94
N LEU A 61 -1.90 -9.26 1.08
CA LEU A 61 -2.09 -9.17 -0.37
C LEU A 61 -3.41 -9.86 -0.75
N GLU A 62 -4.32 -9.09 -1.33
CA GLU A 62 -5.62 -9.59 -1.80
C GLU A 62 -5.52 -10.10 -3.23
N ARG A 63 -4.99 -9.27 -4.14
CA ARG A 63 -4.86 -9.59 -5.57
C ARG A 63 -3.83 -8.71 -6.26
N ILE A 64 -3.50 -9.08 -7.50
CA ILE A 64 -2.59 -8.33 -8.38
C ILE A 64 -3.34 -8.00 -9.68
N GLU A 65 -3.25 -6.75 -10.11
CA GLU A 65 -3.79 -6.25 -11.37
C GLU A 65 -2.64 -5.93 -12.34
N GLU A 66 -2.75 -6.37 -13.60
CA GLU A 66 -1.79 -6.05 -14.66
C GLU A 66 -2.41 -5.10 -15.68
N ALA A 67 -1.81 -3.91 -15.87
CA ALA A 67 -2.23 -2.90 -16.84
C ALA A 67 -1.19 -2.72 -17.97
#